data_AF-Q984J4-F1
#
_entry.id   AF-Q984J4-F1
#
_cell.length_a   1.000
_cell.length_b   1.000
_cell.length_c   1.000
_cell.angle_alpha   90.00
_cell.angle_beta   90.00
_cell.angle_gamma   90.00
#
_symmetry.space_group_name_H-M   'P 1'
#
loop_
_entity.id
_entity.type
_entity.pdbx_description
1 polymer ?
#
loop_
_entity_poly.entity_id
_entity_poly.type
_entity_poly.pdbx_seq_one_letter_code
_entity_poly.pdbx_strand_id
1 'polypeptide(L)' 'MLSPFFSDRALRAIEGKQPLDQLDLLREYVEQAERDKQAGYGPPEDDINIVRRRFIRIASEIYRGRAS' A
#
# COMPACT_ATOMS: atom_id res chain seq x y z
N MET A 1 -10.74 -8.39 -16.74
CA MET A 1 -11.14 -8.38 -15.31
C MET A 1 -9.89 -8.77 -14.50
N LEU A 2 -9.10 -7.80 -14.04
CA LEU A 2 -7.90 -7.96 -13.19
C LEU A 2 -8.19 -7.16 -11.91
N SER A 3 -8.08 -7.61 -10.66
CA SER A 3 -7.88 -8.90 -10.00
C SER A 3 -8.45 -8.70 -8.58
N PRO A 4 -9.23 -9.61 -7.96
CA PRO A 4 -9.82 -9.44 -6.62
C PRO A 4 -8.82 -9.36 -5.43
N PHE A 5 -7.52 -9.07 -5.66
CA PHE A 5 -6.48 -9.46 -4.71
C PHE A 5 -5.26 -8.53 -4.61
N PHE A 6 -5.21 -7.36 -5.26
CA PHE A 6 -4.02 -6.50 -5.13
C PHE A 6 -3.93 -5.89 -3.73
N SER A 7 -5.01 -5.24 -3.30
CA SER A 7 -5.10 -4.64 -1.97
C SER A 7 -4.91 -5.69 -0.87
N ASP A 8 -5.60 -6.82 -0.96
CA ASP A 8 -5.43 -7.96 -0.04
C ASP A 8 -4.00 -8.49 0.02
N ARG A 9 -3.32 -8.62 -1.13
CA ARG A 9 -1.93 -9.08 -1.17
C ARG A 9 -0.99 -8.09 -0.48
N ALA A 10 -1.16 -6.79 -0.76
CA ALA A 10 -0.37 -5.75 -0.13
C ALA A 10 -0.61 -5.71 1.39
N LEU A 11 -1.86 -5.86 1.83
CA LEU A 11 -2.21 -5.87 3.24
C LEU A 11 -1.67 -7.11 3.97
N ARG A 12 -1.72 -8.30 3.36
CA ARG A 12 -1.10 -9.50 3.93
C ARG A 12 0.43 -9.41 3.98
N ALA A 13 1.06 -8.78 2.99
CA ALA A 13 2.51 -8.66 2.94
C ALA A 13 3.08 -7.83 4.10
N ILE A 14 2.29 -6.92 4.66
CA ILE A 14 2.69 -6.07 5.80
C ILE A 14 2.33 -6.65 7.17
N GLU A 15 1.60 -7.76 7.25
CA GLU A 15 1.20 -8.36 8.52
C GLU A 15 2.43 -8.77 9.36
N GLY A 16 2.42 -8.38 10.64
CA GLY A 16 3.50 -8.67 11.58
C GLY A 16 4.82 -7.90 11.35
N LYS A 17 4.89 -7.01 10.35
CA LYS A 17 6.06 -6.17 10.09
C LYS A 17 6.10 -4.93 10.98
N GLN A 18 7.28 -4.36 11.21
CA GLN A 18 7.40 -3.10 11.95
C GLN A 18 6.80 -1.94 11.15
N PRO A 19 6.26 -0.89 11.79
CA PRO A 19 5.56 0.19 11.08
C PRO A 19 6.34 0.83 9.93
N LEU A 20 7.66 1.00 10.06
CA LEU A 20 8.51 1.52 8.99
C LEU A 20 8.61 0.53 7.82
N ASP A 21 8.84 -0.76 8.09
CA ASP A 21 8.85 -1.81 7.06
C ASP A 21 7.49 -1.91 6.35
N GLN A 22 6.38 -1.70 7.07
CA GLN A 22 5.04 -1.67 6.47
C GLN A 22 4.93 -0.51 5.46
N LEU A 23 5.47 0.67 5.78
CA LEU A 23 5.44 1.82 4.85
C LEU A 23 6.26 1.54 3.60
N ASP A 24 7.47 1.00 3.74
CA ASP A 24 8.34 0.70 2.61
C ASP A 24 7.69 -0.32 1.66
N LEU A 25 7.12 -1.40 2.21
CA LEU A 25 6.41 -2.40 1.42
C LEU A 25 5.18 -1.81 0.71
N LEU A 26 4.34 -1.05 1.40
CA LEU A 26 3.16 -0.44 0.77
C LEU A 26 3.56 0.55 -0.33
N ARG A 27 4.66 1.29 -0.15
CA ARG A 27 5.20 2.18 -1.18
C ARG A 27 5.61 1.39 -2.42
N GLU A 28 6.35 0.29 -2.26
CA GLU A 28 6.75 -0.57 -3.37
C GLU A 28 5.55 -1.15 -4.13
N TYR A 29 4.52 -1.60 -3.41
CA TYR A 29 3.28 -2.09 -4.04
C TYR A 29 2.59 -1.01 -4.87
N VAL A 30 2.48 0.22 -4.36
CA VAL A 30 1.86 1.33 -5.09
C VAL A 30 2.71 1.73 -6.30
N GLU A 31 4.03 1.86 -6.15
CA GLU A 31 4.94 2.18 -7.26
C GLU A 31 4.87 1.13 -8.37
N GLN A 32 4.81 -0.16 -8.02
CA GLN A 32 4.64 -1.22 -9.01
C GLN A 32 3.28 -1.14 -9.72
N ALA A 33 2.19 -0.92 -8.96
CA ALA A 33 0.86 -0.80 -9.54
C ALA A 33 0.73 0.39 -10.50
N GLU A 34 1.36 1.52 -10.18
CA GLU A 34 1.41 2.69 -11.07
C GLU A 34 2.21 2.42 -12.34
N ARG A 35 3.35 1.71 -12.24
CA ARG A 35 4.12 1.29 -13.42
C ARG A 35 3.32 0.35 -14.32
N ASP A 36 2.64 -0.62 -13.73
CA ASP A 36 1.79 -1.56 -14.46
C ASP A 36 0.67 -0.81 -15.21
N LYS A 37 0.03 0.17 -14.55
CA LYS A 37 -1.00 1.05 -15.13
C LYS A 37 -0.50 1.86 -16.30
N GLN A 38 0.68 2.44 -16.19
CA GLN A 38 1.30 3.17 -17.30
C GLN A 38 1.59 2.26 -18.50
N ALA A 39 1.87 0.98 -18.26
CA ALA A 39 2.07 -0.01 -19.31
C ALA A 39 0.77 -0.60 -19.88
N GLY A 40 -0.41 -0.12 -19.44
CA GLY A 40 -1.72 -0.51 -19.96
C GLY A 40 -2.33 -1.76 -19.29
N TYR A 41 -1.75 -2.23 -18.18
CA TYR A 41 -2.29 -3.31 -17.35
C TYR A 41 -2.30 -2.89 -15.87
N GLY A 42 -2.59 -3.77 -14.92
CA GLY A 42 -2.51 -3.44 -13.50
C GLY A 42 -3.84 -3.36 -12.75
N PRO A 43 -3.79 -3.14 -11.43
CA PRO A 43 -4.97 -3.25 -10.58
C PRO A 43 -5.93 -2.07 -10.77
N PRO A 44 -7.21 -2.23 -10.38
CA PRO A 44 -8.16 -1.14 -10.36
C PRO A 44 -7.68 0.01 -9.47
N GLU A 45 -7.99 1.26 -9.84
CA GLU A 45 -7.60 2.45 -9.07
C GLU A 45 -8.10 2.40 -7.62
N ASP A 46 -9.30 1.87 -7.39
CA ASP A 46 -9.87 1.71 -6.06
C ASP A 46 -9.01 0.81 -5.16
N ASP A 47 -8.40 -0.22 -5.74
CA ASP A 47 -7.54 -1.17 -5.04
C ASP A 47 -6.20 -0.53 -4.65
N ILE A 48 -5.64 0.29 -5.54
CA ILE A 48 -4.46 1.12 -5.26
C ILE A 48 -4.78 2.12 -4.13
N ASN A 49 -5.96 2.73 -4.16
CA ASN A 49 -6.40 3.69 -3.16
C ASN A 49 -6.60 3.06 -1.77
N ILE A 50 -6.99 1.78 -1.68
CA ILE A 50 -7.00 1.06 -0.40
C ILE A 50 -5.59 1.00 0.21
N VAL A 51 -4.59 0.64 -0.60
CA VAL A 51 -3.19 0.55 -0.16
C VAL A 51 -2.63 1.92 0.24
N ARG A 52 -2.91 2.97 -0.55
CA ARG A 52 -2.54 4.36 -0.23
C ARG A 52 -3.15 4.84 1.09
N ARG A 53 -4.44 4.57 1.33
CA ARG A 53 -5.10 4.90 2.60
C ARG A 53 -4.46 4.20 3.78
N ARG A 54 -4.06 2.93 3.63
CA ARG A 54 -3.34 2.19 4.67
C ARG A 54 -1.98 2.82 4.96
N PHE A 55 -1.21 3.19 3.93
CA PHE A 55 0.07 3.89 4.06
C PHE A 55 -0.09 5.19 4.87
N ILE A 56 -1.03 6.05 4.49
CA ILE A 56 -1.28 7.34 5.16
C ILE A 56 -1.63 7.13 6.64
N ARG A 57 -2.43 6.11 6.94
CA ARG A 57 -2.82 5.77 8.31
C ARG A 57 -1.61 5.42 9.17
N ILE A 58 -0.77 4.49 8.71
CA ILE A 58 0.44 4.06 9.43
C ILE A 58 1.41 5.24 9.60
N ALA A 59 1.64 6.02 8.55
CA ALA A 59 2.51 7.20 8.62
C ALA A 59 2.00 8.23 9.65
N SER A 60 0.68 8.44 9.70
CA SER A 60 0.04 9.32 10.66
C SER A 60 0.15 8.82 12.11
N GLU A 61 0.09 7.50 12.32
CA GLU A 61 0.25 6.87 13.64
C GLU A 61 1.69 7.02 14.14
N ILE A 62 2.69 6.80 13.28
CA ILE A 62 4.11 7.03 13.58
C ILE A 62 4.37 8.49 13.94
N TYR A 63 3.86 9.42 13.12
CA TYR A 63 4.08 10.86 13.35
C TYR A 63 3.45 11.32 14.67
N ARG A 64 2.22 10.88 14.97
CA ARG A 64 1.55 11.19 16.25
C ARG A 64 2.31 10.61 17.45
N GLY A 65 2.78 9.36 17.34
CA GLY A 65 3.55 8.71 18.41
C GLY A 65 4.91 9.36 18.69
N ARG A 66 5.49 10.10 17.74
CA ARG A 66 6.73 10.88 17.96
C ARG A 66 6.50 12.26 18.55
N ALA A 67 5.27 12.77 18.50
CA ALA A 67 4.91 14.07 19.04
C ALA A 67 4.42 14.01 20.51
N SER A 68 4.39 12.80 21.09
CA SER A 68 4.02 12.53 22.49
C SER A 68 5.28 12.24 23.31
#